data_AF-A0A3S4CCE6-F1
#
_entry.id   AF-A0A3S4CCE6-F1
#
_cell.length_a   1.000
_cell.length_b   1.000
_cell.length_c   1.000
_cell.angle_alpha   90.00
_cell.angle_beta   90.00
_cell.angle_gamma   90.00
#
_symmetry.space_group_name_H-M   'P 1'
#
loop_
_entity.id
_entity.type
_entity.pdbx_description
1 polymer ?
#
loop_
_entity_poly.entity_id
_entity_poly.type
_entity_poly.pdbx_seq_one_letter_code
_entity_poly.pdbx_strand_id
1 'polypeptide(L)'
;MTDPDMAAMLRQLKVPERMTSSQALRDFLLANTEDDEPSSPEKLRQLNGLLLLSHLEVVNALGAMEQQSAEQHYEKFRREIEKKTRKRRWF
;
A
#
# COMPACT_ATOMS: atom_id res chain seq x y z
N MET A 1 29.69 9.31 -1.25
CA MET A 1 29.45 9.34 -2.71
C MET A 1 28.01 8.91 -2.91
N THR A 2 27.13 9.88 -2.78
CA THR A 2 25.69 9.75 -2.99
C THR A 2 25.45 9.35 -4.44
N ASP A 3 24.58 8.36 -4.65
CA ASP A 3 24.29 7.84 -5.99
C ASP A 3 23.18 8.70 -6.61
N PRO A 4 23.48 9.60 -7.58
CA PRO A 4 22.47 10.44 -8.23
C PRO A 4 21.39 9.60 -8.92
N ASP A 5 21.69 8.35 -9.28
CA ASP A 5 20.72 7.43 -9.86
C ASP A 5 19.69 6.98 -8.81
N MET A 6 20.07 6.84 -7.54
CA MET A 6 19.15 6.47 -6.46
C MET A 6 18.11 7.57 -6.20
N ALA A 7 18.53 8.83 -6.12
CA ALA A 7 17.61 9.95 -5.96
C ALA A 7 16.66 10.08 -7.17
N ALA A 8 17.16 9.86 -8.39
CA ALA A 8 16.33 9.85 -9.59
C ALA A 8 15.29 8.71 -9.57
N MET A 9 15.68 7.50 -9.17
CA MET A 9 14.76 6.37 -9.01
C MET A 9 13.67 6.65 -7.97
N LEU A 10 14.04 7.21 -6.81
CA LEU A 10 13.09 7.53 -5.74
C LEU A 10 12.07 8.58 -6.20
N ARG A 11 12.46 9.61 -6.95
CA ARG A 11 11.53 10.61 -7.49
C ARG A 11 10.56 10.03 -8.53
N GLN A 12 11.00 9.03 -9.29
CA GLN A 12 10.17 8.35 -10.29
C GLN A 12 9.23 7.30 -9.66
N LEU A 13 9.47 6.90 -8.41
CA LEU A 13 8.64 5.93 -7.72
C LEU A 13 7.22 6.47 -7.51
N LYS A 14 6.26 5.81 -8.18
CA LYS A 14 4.83 6.12 -8.05
C LYS A 14 4.28 5.50 -6.76
N VAL A 15 4.10 6.34 -5.75
CA VAL A 15 3.39 5.97 -4.52
C VAL A 15 1.96 6.52 -4.60
N PRO A 16 0.92 5.70 -4.44
CA PRO A 16 -0.46 6.17 -4.41
C PRO A 16 -0.70 7.26 -3.37
N GLU A 17 -1.56 8.25 -3.67
CA GLU A 17 -1.81 9.40 -2.80
C GLU A 17 -2.32 9.03 -1.40
N ARG A 18 -3.08 7.93 -1.32
CA ARG A 18 -3.62 7.39 -0.05
C ARG A 18 -2.58 6.65 0.81
N MET A 19 -1.38 6.43 0.30
CA MET A 19 -0.31 5.69 0.99
C MET A 19 0.68 6.65 1.66
N THR A 20 0.21 7.26 2.75
CA THR A 20 0.92 8.31 3.49
C THR A 20 2.24 7.82 4.11
N SER A 21 2.29 6.58 4.59
CA SER A 21 3.50 6.04 5.22
C SER A 21 4.55 5.70 4.17
N SER A 22 4.14 5.17 3.02
CA SER A 22 5.04 4.94 1.88
C SER A 22 5.55 6.25 1.27
N GLN A 23 4.74 7.32 1.26
CA GLN A 23 5.20 8.66 0.85
C GLN A 23 6.25 9.20 1.82
N ALA A 24 5.97 9.15 3.13
CA ALA A 24 6.92 9.59 4.15
C ALA A 24 8.24 8.82 4.08
N LEU A 25 8.21 7.51 3.81
CA LEU A 25 9.40 6.71 3.58
C LEU A 25 10.20 7.19 2.35
N ARG A 26 9.54 7.42 1.22
CA ARG A 26 10.19 7.91 -0.01
C ARG A 26 10.83 9.27 0.22
N ASP A 27 10.13 10.18 0.88
CA ASP A 27 10.61 11.54 1.14
C ASP A 27 11.77 11.54 2.15
N PHE A 28 11.72 10.67 3.16
CA PHE A 28 12.85 10.43 4.07
C PHE A 28 14.08 9.91 3.33
N LEU A 29 13.91 8.92 2.44
CA LEU A 29 15.01 8.38 1.65
C LEU A 29 15.61 9.46 0.74
N LEU A 30 14.77 10.27 0.08
CA LEU A 30 15.23 11.38 -0.75
C LEU A 30 16.08 12.38 0.05
N ALA A 31 15.59 12.82 1.21
CA ALA A 31 16.31 13.76 2.07
C ALA A 31 17.68 13.21 2.52
N ASN A 32 17.76 11.91 2.83
CA ASN A 32 19.00 11.28 3.28
C ASN A 32 19.92 10.82 2.14
N THR A 33 19.45 10.75 0.90
CA THR A 33 20.32 10.52 -0.27
C THR A 33 21.04 11.77 -0.74
N GLU A 34 20.60 12.95 -0.32
CA GLU A 34 21.23 14.24 -0.66
C GLU A 34 22.21 14.69 0.44
N ASP A 35 22.02 14.24 1.69
CA ASP A 35 22.93 14.49 2.82
C ASP A 35 24.10 13.49 2.84
N ASP A 36 25.34 13.99 2.79
CA ASP A 36 26.58 13.19 2.92
C ASP A 36 26.95 12.92 4.40
N GLU A 37 25.98 13.04 5.33
CA GLU A 37 26.18 12.80 6.76
C GLU A 37 26.15 11.32 7.12
N PRO A 38 27.03 10.85 8.02
CA PRO A 38 27.00 9.46 8.49
C PRO A 38 25.67 9.14 9.19
N SER A 39 25.10 7.97 8.89
CA SER A 39 23.83 7.51 9.44
C SER A 39 23.86 7.45 10.97
N SER A 40 23.15 8.37 11.62
CA SER A 40 23.01 8.37 13.08
C SER A 40 22.07 7.24 13.56
N PRO A 41 22.20 6.77 14.81
CA PRO A 41 21.27 5.80 15.38
C PRO A 41 19.81 6.26 15.34
N GLU A 42 19.58 7.57 15.41
CA GLU A 42 18.25 8.17 15.28
C GLU A 42 17.72 8.07 13.85
N LYS A 43 18.54 8.41 12.83
CA LYS A 43 18.18 8.24 11.41
C LYS A 43 17.82 6.77 11.11
N LEU A 44 18.59 5.81 11.65
CA LEU A 44 18.30 4.39 11.50
C LEU A 44 17.00 3.96 12.19
N ARG A 45 16.71 4.51 13.38
CA ARG A 45 15.46 4.23 14.09
C ARG A 45 14.25 4.78 13.34
N GLN A 46 14.35 6.00 12.82
CA GLN A 46 13.31 6.62 12.01
C GLN A 46 13.06 5.83 10.72
N LEU A 47 14.14 5.45 10.01
CA LEU A 47 14.05 4.58 8.82
C LEU A 47 13.34 3.26 9.12
N ASN A 48 13.70 2.57 10.20
CA ASN A 48 13.05 1.32 10.60
C ASN A 48 11.55 1.52 10.88
N GLY A 49 11.17 2.61 11.56
CA GLY A 49 9.77 2.95 11.79
C GLY A 49 9.00 3.17 10.48
N LEU A 50 9.57 3.94 9.55
CA LEU A 50 8.95 4.22 8.25
C LEU A 50 8.83 2.96 7.38
N LEU A 51 9.83 2.07 7.40
CA LEU A 51 9.78 0.78 6.71
C LEU A 51 8.64 -0.09 7.23
N LEU A 52 8.50 -0.22 8.55
CA LEU A 52 7.42 -1.00 9.16
C LEU A 52 6.04 -0.43 8.81
N LEU A 53 5.86 0.89 8.94
CA LEU A 53 4.59 1.53 8.61
C LEU A 53 4.24 1.40 7.13
N SER A 54 5.19 1.66 6.24
CA SER A 54 5.00 1.50 4.79
C SER A 54 4.65 0.05 4.45
N HIS A 55 5.26 -0.94 5.11
CA HIS A 55 4.95 -2.34 4.87
C HIS A 55 3.52 -2.69 5.32
N LEU A 56 3.13 -2.27 6.52
CA LEU A 56 1.77 -2.47 7.04
C LEU A 56 0.70 -1.79 6.15
N GLU A 57 1.01 -0.62 5.61
CA GLU A 57 0.12 0.11 4.70
C GLU A 57 -0.14 -0.69 3.40
N VAL A 58 0.89 -1.32 2.82
CA VAL A 58 0.74 -2.22 1.67
C VAL A 58 -0.11 -3.43 2.05
N VAL A 59 0.20 -4.09 3.17
CA VAL A 59 -0.56 -5.28 3.63
C VAL A 59 -2.03 -4.94 3.85
N ASN A 60 -2.33 -3.81 4.49
CA ASN A 60 -3.70 -3.35 4.71
C ASN A 60 -4.42 -3.03 3.40
N ALA A 61 -3.74 -2.39 2.44
CA ALA A 61 -4.31 -2.11 1.13
C ALA A 61 -4.67 -3.40 0.37
N LEU A 62 -3.79 -4.42 0.41
CA LEU A 62 -4.07 -5.73 -0.18
C LEU A 62 -5.22 -6.44 0.52
N GLY A 63 -5.26 -6.42 1.85
CA GLY A 63 -6.36 -7.00 2.64
C GLY A 63 -7.71 -6.35 2.33
N ALA A 64 -7.75 -5.02 2.19
CA ALA A 64 -8.96 -4.30 1.80
C ALA A 64 -9.44 -4.69 0.39
N MET A 65 -8.51 -4.89 -0.56
CA MET A 65 -8.85 -5.34 -1.91
C MET A 65 -9.40 -6.78 -1.91
N GLU A 66 -8.80 -7.67 -1.12
CA GLU A 66 -9.28 -9.05 -0.98
C GLU A 66 -10.68 -9.08 -0.36
N GLN A 67 -10.90 -8.32 0.72
CA GLN A 67 -12.21 -8.22 1.36
C GLN A 67 -13.28 -7.72 0.38
N GLN A 68 -12.98 -6.65 -0.37
CA GLN A 68 -13.92 -6.11 -1.35
C GLN A 68 -14.27 -7.14 -2.45
N SER A 69 -13.29 -7.91 -2.91
CA SER A 69 -13.50 -8.99 -3.89
C SER A 69 -14.40 -10.10 -3.32
N ALA A 70 -14.15 -10.53 -2.08
CA ALA A 70 -14.94 -11.54 -1.40
C ALA A 70 -16.40 -11.09 -1.20
N GLU A 71 -16.61 -9.83 -0.79
CA GLU A 71 -17.94 -9.24 -0.62
C GLU A 71 -18.72 -9.20 -1.96
N GLN A 72 -18.08 -8.75 -3.04
CA GLN A 72 -18.69 -8.74 -4.38
C GLN A 72 -19.08 -10.16 -4.84
N HIS A 73 -18.22 -11.14 -4.60
CA HIS A 73 -18.50 -12.53 -4.95
C HIS A 73 -19.69 -13.08 -4.16
N TYR A 74 -19.75 -12.81 -2.86
CA TYR A 74 -20.86 -13.22 -2.00
C TYR A 74 -22.18 -12.56 -2.42
N GLU A 75 -22.18 -11.25 -2.71
CA GLU A 75 -23.36 -10.54 -3.20
C GLU A 75 -23.88 -11.13 -4.51
N LYS A 76 -22.98 -11.40 -5.47
CA LYS A 76 -23.36 -11.99 -6.75
C LYS A 76 -24.00 -13.36 -6.56
N PHE A 77 -23.38 -14.22 -5.75
CA PHE A 77 -23.91 -15.53 -5.42
C PHE A 77 -25.31 -15.45 -4.79
N ARG A 78 -25.50 -14.54 -3.82
CA ARG A 78 -26.79 -14.30 -3.18
C ARG A 78 -27.86 -13.89 -4.19
N ARG A 79 -27.57 -12.94 -5.08
CA ARG A 79 -28.49 -12.48 -6.13
C ARG A 79 -28.87 -13.62 -7.09
N GLU A 80 -27.96 -14.54 -7.40
CA GLU A 80 -28.25 -15.71 -8.23
C GLU A 80 -29.19 -16.71 -7.56
N ILE A 81 -29.00 -16.97 -6.26
CA ILE A 81 -29.92 -17.82 -5.47
C ILE A 81 -31.32 -17.20 -5.41
N GLU A 82 -31.42 -15.90 -5.11
CA GLU A 82 -32.70 -15.19 -5.05
C GLU A 82 -33.45 -15.25 -6.39
N LYS A 83 -32.75 -15.10 -7.53
CA LYS A 83 -33.34 -15.27 -8.86
C LYS A 83 -33.86 -16.70 -9.10
N LYS A 84 -33.08 -17.72 -8.75
CA LYS A 84 -33.47 -19.14 -8.93
C LYS A 84 -34.68 -19.52 -8.07
N THR A 85 -34.70 -19.10 -6.81
CA THR A 85 -35.80 -19.36 -5.88
C THR A 85 -37.08 -18.64 -6.29
N ARG A 86 -36.97 -17.39 -6.76
CA ARG A 86 -38.12 -16.66 -7.30
C ARG A 86 -38.69 -17.34 -8.54
N LYS A 87 -37.86 -17.81 -9.48
CA LYS A 87 -38.35 -18.57 -10.64
C LYS A 87 -39.14 -19.83 -10.23
N ARG A 88 -38.67 -20.60 -9.24
CA ARG A 88 -39.36 -21.82 -8.77
C ARG A 88 -40.68 -21.58 -8.03
N ARG A 89 -40.97 -20.35 -7.57
CA ARG A 89 -42.25 -20.01 -6.92
C ARG A 89 -43.36 -19.60 -7.90
N TRP A 90 -43.00 -19.34 -9.16
CA TRP A 90 -43.94 -18.91 -10.21
C TRP A 90 -44.26 -20.03 -11.22
N PHE A 91 -43.63 -21.20 -11.06
CA PHE A 91 -44.03 -22.47 -11.68
C PHE A 91 -44.72 -23.32 -10.62
#